data_AF-A0A4Q3YU93-F1
#
_entry.id   AF-A0A4Q3YU93-F1
#
_cell.length_a   1.000
_cell.length_b   1.000
_cell.length_c   1.000
_cell.angle_alpha   90.00
_cell.angle_beta   90.00
_cell.angle_gamma   90.00
#
_symmetry.space_group_name_H-M   'P 1'
#
loop_
_entity.id
_entity.type
_entity.pdbx_description
1 polymer ?
#
loop_
_entity_poly.entity_id
_entity_poly.type
_entity_poly.pdbx_seq_one_letter_code
_entity_poly.pdbx_strand_id
1 'polypeptide(L)' 'MYSRTAINDMLADLVTEMPRLLLDRDTFFREFEDRSEQILSATAPEDQAYVLEVLQAFVDRSGVNERFYDLHVA' A
#
# COMPACT_ATOMS: atom_id res chain seq x y z
N MET A 1 -1.14 -17.67 9.96
CA MET A 1 -0.18 -16.64 9.53
C MET A 1 0.38 -17.07 8.20
N TYR A 2 0.43 -16.17 7.22
CA TYR A 2 0.91 -16.50 5.88
C TYR A 2 2.44 -16.63 5.87
N SER A 3 2.96 -17.38 4.90
CA SER A 3 4.41 -17.42 4.67
C SER A 3 4.89 -16.13 4.04
N ARG A 4 6.18 -15.82 4.21
CA ARG A 4 6.82 -14.65 3.60
C ARG A 4 6.68 -14.59 2.07
N THR A 5 6.67 -15.74 1.40
CA THR A 5 6.39 -15.82 -0.04
C THR A 5 4.98 -15.37 -0.36
N ALA A 6 3.97 -15.84 0.38
CA ALA A 6 2.59 -15.41 0.16
C ALA A 6 2.37 -13.92 0.45
N ILE A 7 3.10 -13.36 1.42
CA ILE A 7 3.11 -11.91 1.70
C ILE A 7 3.69 -11.13 0.52
N ASN A 8 4.80 -11.61 -0.05
CA ASN A 8 5.41 -11.00 -1.23
C ASN A 8 4.49 -11.08 -2.45
N ASP A 9 3.76 -12.18 -2.63
CA ASP A 9 2.80 -12.34 -3.71
C ASP A 9 1.64 -11.33 -3.55
N MET A 10 1.08 -11.20 -2.34
CA MET A 10 0.06 -10.20 -2.04
C MET A 10 0.53 -8.76 -2.28
N LEU A 11 1.79 -8.45 -1.92
CA LEU A 11 2.40 -7.15 -2.21
C LEU A 11 2.58 -6.94 -3.71
N ALA A 12 3.00 -7.95 -4.47
CA ALA A 12 3.17 -7.86 -5.92
C ALA A 12 1.84 -7.65 -6.66
N ASP A 13 0.77 -8.31 -6.20
CA ASP A 13 -0.57 -8.12 -6.73
C ASP A 13 -1.08 -6.70 -6.48
N LEU A 14 -0.88 -6.19 -5.26
CA LEU A 14 -1.21 -4.81 -4.91
C LEU A 14 -0.49 -3.83 -5.86
N VAL A 15 0.83 -3.96 -6.04
CA VAL A 15 1.64 -3.12 -6.95
C VAL A 15 1.13 -3.17 -8.40
N THR A 16 0.60 -4.30 -8.85
CA THR A 16 0.13 -4.46 -10.24
C THR A 16 -1.22 -3.82 -10.50
N GLU A 17 -2.15 -3.89 -9.54
CA GLU A 17 -3.50 -3.33 -9.68
C GLU A 17 -3.56 -1.82 -9.43
N MET A 18 -2.58 -1.31 -8.70
CA MET A 18 -2.41 0.07 -8.27
C MET A 18 -2.54 1.17 -9.35
N PRO A 19 -1.98 1.06 -10.57
CA PRO A 19 -2.16 2.07 -11.62
C PRO A 19 -3.63 2.29 -12.00
N ARG A 20 -4.46 1.25 -11.86
CA ARG A 20 -5.91 1.33 -12.08
C ARG A 20 -6.61 2.06 -10.94
N LEU A 21 -6.12 1.87 -9.71
CA LEU A 21 -6.68 2.50 -8.51
C LEU A 21 -6.39 4.00 -8.46
N LEU A 22 -5.25 4.44 -9.00
CA LEU A 22 -4.88 5.87 -9.10
C LEU A 22 -5.79 6.71 -10.02
N LEU A 23 -6.77 6.10 -10.71
CA LEU A 23 -7.75 6.81 -11.55
C LEU A 23 -8.80 7.57 -10.72
N ASP A 24 -9.13 7.06 -9.52
CA ASP A 24 -10.06 7.68 -8.58
C ASP A 24 -9.40 7.73 -7.20
N ARG A 25 -9.12 8.95 -6.72
CA ARG A 25 -8.26 9.16 -5.57
C ARG A 25 -8.91 8.80 -4.24
N ASP A 26 -10.21 9.03 -4.10
CA ASP A 26 -10.93 8.70 -2.86
C ASP A 26 -11.11 7.18 -2.76
N THR A 27 -11.35 6.53 -3.90
CA THR A 27 -11.36 5.07 -4.02
C THR A 27 -9.97 4.47 -3.80
N PHE A 28 -8.91 5.15 -4.27
CA PHE A 28 -7.52 4.74 -4.08
C PHE A 28 -7.14 4.60 -2.61
N PHE A 29 -7.33 5.64 -1.81
CA PHE A 29 -6.93 5.62 -0.40
C PHE A 29 -7.69 4.54 0.37
N ARG A 30 -9.00 4.41 0.12
CA ARG A 30 -9.82 3.41 0.79
C ARG A 30 -9.39 1.98 0.43
N GLU A 31 -9.22 1.68 -0.86
CA GLU A 31 -8.79 0.34 -1.29
C GLU A 31 -7.35 0.02 -0.88
N PHE A 32 -6.47 1.02 -0.85
CA PHE A 32 -5.10 0.86 -0.38
C PHE A 32 -5.04 0.60 1.13
N GLU A 33 -5.83 1.34 1.93
CA GLU A 33 -5.94 1.16 3.38
C GLU A 33 -6.49 -0.24 3.71
N ASP A 34 -7.62 -0.62 3.10
CA ASP A 34 -8.25 -1.93 3.31
C ASP A 34 -7.28 -3.09 3.02
N ARG A 35 -6.54 -3.01 1.89
CA ARG A 35 -5.59 -4.06 1.50
C ARG A 35 -4.33 -4.05 2.36
N SER A 36 -3.86 -2.87 2.76
CA SER A 36 -2.70 -2.75 3.66
C SER A 36 -3.03 -3.37 5.02
N GLU A 37 -4.22 -3.13 5.56
CA GLU A 37 -4.70 -3.74 6.81
C GLU A 37 -4.84 -5.26 6.68
N GLN A 38 -5.36 -5.74 5.55
CA GLN A 38 -5.45 -7.17 5.27
C GLN A 38 -4.06 -7.84 5.24
N ILE A 39 -3.08 -7.21 4.59
CA ILE A 39 -1.72 -7.74 4.53
C ILE A 39 -1.10 -7.71 5.94
N LEU A 40 -1.21 -6.60 6.67
CA LEU A 40 -0.62 -6.47 8.02
C LEU A 40 -1.22 -7.44 9.04
N SER A 41 -2.53 -7.66 9.01
CA SER A 41 -3.22 -8.63 9.87
C SER A 41 -2.85 -10.08 9.54
N ALA A 42 -2.49 -10.35 8.29
CA ALA A 42 -1.99 -11.64 7.81
C ALA A 42 -0.49 -11.87 8.08
N THR A 43 0.26 -10.80 8.35
CA THR A 43 1.73 -10.77 8.52
C THR A 43 2.14 -11.10 9.94
N ALA A 44 3.26 -11.82 10.08
CA ALA A 44 3.85 -12.07 11.39
C ALA A 44 4.49 -10.82 12.01
N PRO A 45 4.42 -10.62 13.35
CA PRO A 45 4.98 -9.42 13.99
C PRO A 45 6.42 -9.10 13.57
N GLU A 46 7.25 -10.13 13.37
CA GLU A 46 8.63 -10.01 12.91
C GLU A 46 8.79 -9.49 11.47
N ASP A 47 7.78 -9.70 10.61
CA ASP A 47 7.78 -9.28 9.21
C ASP A 47 6.94 -8.00 8.98
N GLN A 48 6.20 -7.51 9.99
CA GLN A 48 5.35 -6.31 9.86
C GLN A 48 6.16 -5.07 9.49
N ALA A 49 7.36 -4.90 10.07
CA ALA A 49 8.25 -3.77 9.73
C ALA A 49 8.64 -3.77 8.25
N TYR A 50 8.96 -4.95 7.70
CA TYR A 50 9.28 -5.11 6.29
C TYR A 50 8.08 -4.78 5.39
N VAL A 51 6.88 -5.25 5.75
CA VAL A 51 5.66 -4.94 5.00
C VAL A 51 5.38 -3.44 4.99
N LEU A 52 5.51 -2.77 6.13
CA LEU A 52 5.33 -1.32 6.24
C LEU A 52 6.34 -0.55 5.37
N GLU A 53 7.61 -0.97 5.33
CA GLU A 53 8.63 -0.37 4.46
C GLU A 53 8.26 -0.48 2.98
N VAL A 54 7.75 -1.65 2.55
CA VAL A 54 7.35 -1.86 1.14
C VAL A 54 6.12 -1.00 0.78
N LEU A 55 5.13 -0.93 1.68
CA LEU A 55 3.95 -0.08 1.50
C LEU A 55 4.31 1.40 1.46
N GLN A 56 5.19 1.87 2.35
CA GLN A 56 5.67 3.26 2.37
C GLN A 56 6.41 3.61 1.08
N ALA A 57 7.38 2.79 0.67
CA ALA A 57 8.12 2.98 -0.57
C ALA A 57 7.20 2.97 -1.80
N PHE A 58 6.05 2.31 -1.71
CA PHE A 58 5.04 2.33 -2.74
C PHE A 58 4.30 3.68 -2.81
N VAL A 59 3.80 4.18 -1.67
CA VAL A 59 3.13 5.50 -1.60
C VAL A 59 4.05 6.61 -2.11
N ASP A 60 5.32 6.56 -1.73
CA ASP A 60 6.31 7.56 -2.17
C ASP A 60 6.53 7.52 -3.69
N ARG A 61 6.62 6.33 -4.29
CA ARG A 61 6.76 6.17 -5.75
C ARG A 61 5.52 6.57 -6.54
N SER A 62 4.34 6.46 -5.93
CA SER A 62 3.08 6.83 -6.59
C SER A 62 2.89 8.35 -6.71
N GLY A 63 3.74 9.16 -6.05
CA GLY A 63 3.62 10.62 -6.04
C GLY A 63 2.35 11.13 -5.35
N VAL A 64 1.60 10.23 -4.68
CA VAL A 64 0.35 10.56 -4.00
C VAL A 64 0.61 11.52 -2.85
N ASN A 65 1.69 11.34 -2.08
CA ASN A 65 2.09 12.23 -0.99
C ASN A 65 2.41 13.66 -1.47
N GLU A 66 3.08 13.81 -2.62
CA GLU A 66 3.44 15.13 -3.17
C GLU A 66 2.21 15.93 -3.61
N ARG A 67 1.23 15.27 -4.24
CA ARG A 67 -0.04 15.89 -4.62
C ARG A 67 -1.01 16.12 -3.45
N PHE A 68 -0.86 15.37 -2.37
CA PHE A 68 -1.66 15.57 -1.15
C PHE A 68 -1.20 16.80 -0.37
N TYR A 69 0.13 17.03 -0.31
CA TYR A 69 0.71 18.25 0.25
C TYR A 69 0.23 19.51 -0.49
N ASP A 70 0.13 19.47 -1.82
CA ASP A 70 -0.30 20.61 -2.64
C ASP A 70 -1.78 21.00 -2.40
N LEU A 71 -2.64 20.04 -2.03
CA LEU A 71 -4.07 20.25 -1.77
C LEU A 71 -4.41 20.74 -0.36
N HIS A 72 -3.50 20.58 0.60
CA HIS A 72 -3.66 21.07 1.97
C HIS A 72 -2.85 22.34 2.28
N VAL A 73 -2.06 22.81 1.33
CA VAL A 73 -1.27 24.06 1.42
C VAL A 73 -1.91 25.21 0.61
N ALA A 74 -2.91 24.94 -0.25
CA ALA A 74 -3.71 25.94 -0.98
C ALA A 74 -4.99 26.34 -0.23
#